data_AF-X1HRQ5-F1
#
_entry.id   AF-X1HRQ5-F1
#
_cell.length_a   1.000
_cell.length_b   1.000
_cell.length_c   1.000
_cell.angle_alpha   90.00
_cell.angle_beta   90.00
_cell.angle_gamma   90.00
#
_symmetry.space_group_name_H-M   'P 1'
#
loop_
_entity.id
_entity.type
_entity.pdbx_description
1 polymer ?
#
loop_
_entity_poly.entity_id
_entity_poly.type
_entity_poly.pdbx_seq_one_letter_code
_entity_poly.pdbx_strand_id
1 'polypeptide(L)'
;PQSVAGATLKCISMVGEEKGKQYKTQMEFKFMLGKRYQTLAALIETEGKKWGLEIPSIKTFDRSAGVAGYYAAKRLKDAIDQKAIDEALLIVPTGSKGAKFESILQNNANIHKVELNNEIGEELIKNALKYPTKWGFEIAKIIFGAIGEYVPPAIEETPLDED
;
A
#
# COMPACT_ATOMS: atom_id res chain seq x y z
N PRO A 1 7.86 11.91 1.31
CA PRO A 1 6.68 11.74 0.42
C PRO A 1 5.54 12.66 0.88
N GLN A 2 4.60 13.03 0.02
CA GLN A 2 3.45 13.87 0.43
C GLN A 2 2.15 13.06 0.59
N SER A 3 2.18 11.77 0.31
CA SER A 3 1.01 10.88 0.38
C SER A 3 1.38 9.51 0.94
N VAL A 4 0.40 8.81 1.51
CA VAL A 4 0.55 7.43 1.99
C VAL A 4 0.96 6.50 0.86
N ALA A 5 0.40 6.64 -0.35
CA ALA A 5 0.78 5.80 -1.48
C ALA A 5 2.27 5.95 -1.84
N GLY A 6 2.76 7.19 -1.92
CA GLY A 6 4.18 7.45 -2.19
C GLY A 6 5.09 6.97 -1.04
N ALA A 7 4.64 7.11 0.20
CA ALA A 7 5.35 6.59 1.37
C ALA A 7 5.44 5.07 1.35
N THR A 8 4.33 4.38 1.07
CA THR A 8 4.27 2.94 0.93
C THR A 8 5.21 2.44 -0.15
N LEU A 9 5.19 3.02 -1.36
CA LEU A 9 6.13 2.62 -2.42
C LEU A 9 7.59 2.81 -2.03
N LYS A 10 7.91 3.91 -1.35
CA LYS A 10 9.28 4.15 -0.88
C LYS A 10 9.69 3.12 0.17
N CYS A 11 8.83 2.80 1.12
CA CYS A 11 9.09 1.71 2.07
C CYS A 11 9.28 0.35 1.36
N ILE A 12 8.41 0.00 0.41
CA ILE A 12 8.57 -1.22 -0.40
C ILE A 12 9.91 -1.22 -1.13
N SER A 13 10.31 -0.08 -1.68
CA SER A 13 11.59 0.05 -2.40
C SER A 13 12.78 -0.17 -1.47
N MET A 14 12.80 0.50 -0.31
CA MET A 14 13.87 0.34 0.68
C MET A 14 13.99 -1.11 1.15
N VAL A 15 12.87 -1.76 1.49
CA VAL A 15 12.88 -3.17 1.91
C VAL A 15 13.31 -4.08 0.76
N GLY A 16 12.86 -3.80 -0.46
CA GLY A 16 13.26 -4.55 -1.65
C GLY A 16 14.77 -4.49 -1.89
N GLU A 17 15.35 -3.29 -1.83
CA GLU A 17 16.79 -3.06 -1.93
C GLU A 17 17.57 -3.79 -0.81
N GLU A 18 17.15 -3.59 0.45
CA GLU A 18 17.79 -4.22 1.62
C GLU A 18 17.79 -5.75 1.54
N LYS A 19 16.72 -6.34 1.02
CA LYS A 19 16.55 -7.80 0.91
C LYS A 19 16.97 -8.35 -0.46
N GLY A 20 17.57 -7.53 -1.34
CA GLY A 20 18.04 -7.95 -2.65
C GLY A 20 16.95 -8.43 -3.60
N LYS A 21 15.71 -7.95 -3.45
CA LYS A 21 14.58 -8.28 -4.33
C LYS A 21 14.64 -7.47 -5.61
N GLN A 22 14.30 -8.09 -6.74
CA GLN A 22 14.14 -7.40 -8.01
C GLN A 22 12.71 -6.90 -8.17
N TYR A 23 12.55 -5.59 -8.32
CA TYR A 23 11.22 -4.99 -8.48
C TYR A 23 11.25 -3.76 -9.38
N LYS A 24 10.08 -3.37 -9.88
CA LYS A 24 9.83 -2.08 -10.53
C LYS A 24 8.59 -1.45 -9.94
N THR A 25 8.62 -0.13 -9.75
CA THR A 25 7.45 0.61 -9.26
C THR A 25 7.05 1.71 -10.23
N GLN A 26 5.75 1.94 -10.39
CA GLN A 26 5.21 3.04 -11.18
C GLN A 26 4.06 3.70 -10.40
N MET A 27 4.17 5.00 -10.13
CA MET A 27 3.04 5.79 -9.62
C MET A 27 2.00 6.03 -10.72
N GLU A 28 0.75 6.25 -10.32
CA GLU A 28 -0.35 6.62 -11.23
C GLU A 28 -0.50 5.64 -12.41
N PHE A 29 -0.55 4.34 -12.09
CA PHE A 29 -0.66 3.31 -13.11
C PHE A 29 -2.01 3.37 -13.82
N LYS A 30 -1.99 3.57 -15.14
CA LYS A 30 -3.19 3.65 -15.96
C LYS A 30 -3.48 2.31 -16.62
N PHE A 31 -4.73 1.87 -16.54
CA PHE A 31 -5.24 0.70 -17.25
C PHE A 31 -6.53 1.01 -17.99
N MET A 32 -6.86 0.21 -19.00
CA MET A 32 -8.08 0.38 -19.78
C MET A 32 -9.22 -0.42 -19.16
N LEU A 33 -10.38 0.22 -18.94
CA LEU A 33 -11.64 -0.45 -18.67
C LEU A 33 -12.64 -0.10 -19.79
N GLY A 34 -12.88 -1.07 -20.67
CA GLY A 34 -13.66 -0.84 -21.89
C GLY A 34 -12.98 0.19 -22.79
N LYS A 35 -13.56 1.39 -22.90
CA LYS A 35 -13.03 2.50 -23.73
C LYS A 35 -12.42 3.65 -22.92
N ARG A 36 -12.34 3.52 -21.58
CA ARG A 36 -11.87 4.60 -20.69
C ARG A 36 -10.65 4.15 -19.92
N TYR A 37 -9.73 5.07 -19.69
CA TYR A 37 -8.63 4.86 -18.75
C TYR A 37 -9.13 5.00 -17.31
N GLN A 38 -8.65 4.11 -16.46
CA GLN A 38 -8.69 4.24 -15.01
C GLN A 38 -7.26 4.28 -14.47
N THR A 39 -7.09 4.86 -13.28
CA THR A 39 -5.78 5.03 -12.64
C THR A 39 -5.81 4.37 -11.27
N LEU A 40 -4.80 3.54 -10.98
CA LEU A 40 -4.46 3.07 -9.65
C LEU A 40 -3.37 3.97 -9.04
N ALA A 41 -3.30 4.04 -7.71
CA ALA A 41 -2.29 4.83 -7.04
C ALA A 41 -0.86 4.42 -7.44
N ALA A 42 -0.61 3.11 -7.55
CA ALA A 42 0.65 2.60 -8.08
C ALA A 42 0.55 1.18 -8.65
N LEU A 43 1.62 0.78 -9.35
CA LEU A 43 1.95 -0.58 -9.78
C LEU A 43 3.31 -0.97 -9.17
N ILE A 44 3.41 -2.19 -8.67
CA ILE A 44 4.66 -2.84 -8.27
C ILE A 44 4.80 -4.15 -9.07
N GLU A 45 5.87 -4.30 -9.83
CA GLU A 45 6.18 -5.54 -10.54
C GLU A 45 7.33 -6.26 -9.83
N THR A 46 7.13 -7.52 -9.46
CA THR A 46 8.15 -8.35 -8.81
C THR A 46 7.85 -9.82 -9.06
N GLU A 47 8.89 -10.65 -9.18
CA GLU A 47 8.76 -12.12 -9.34
C GLU A 47 7.77 -12.53 -10.45
N GLY A 48 7.70 -11.74 -11.53
CA GLY A 48 6.78 -11.97 -12.66
C GLY A 48 5.31 -11.61 -12.40
N LYS A 49 4.99 -11.08 -11.21
CA LYS A 49 3.65 -10.61 -10.83
C LYS A 49 3.54 -9.10 -10.85
N LYS A 50 2.36 -8.61 -11.22
CA LYS A 50 1.94 -7.21 -11.16
C LYS A 50 1.01 -6.99 -9.98
N TRP A 51 1.44 -6.14 -9.06
CA TRP A 51 0.69 -5.74 -7.88
C TRP A 51 0.13 -4.33 -8.07
N GLY A 52 -1.19 -4.17 -8.02
CA GLY A 52 -1.83 -2.86 -7.99
C GLY A 52 -1.97 -2.35 -6.57
N LEU A 53 -1.56 -1.11 -6.31
CA LEU A 53 -1.81 -0.42 -5.03
C LEU A 53 -2.91 0.61 -5.22
N GLU A 54 -3.87 0.63 -4.30
CA GLU A 54 -4.89 1.67 -4.25
C GLU A 54 -5.15 2.15 -2.82
N ILE A 55 -5.45 3.44 -2.71
CA ILE A 55 -5.92 4.07 -1.48
C ILE A 55 -7.25 4.76 -1.80
N PRO A 56 -8.32 4.52 -1.02
CA PRO A 56 -9.58 5.25 -1.15
C PRO A 56 -9.34 6.76 -1.14
N SER A 57 -10.15 7.50 -1.89
CA SER A 57 -10.10 8.97 -1.85
C SER A 57 -10.72 9.45 -0.53
N ILE A 58 -9.86 9.63 0.48
CA ILE A 58 -10.21 10.02 1.84
C ILE A 58 -9.32 11.16 2.30
N LYS A 59 -9.83 11.99 3.21
CA LYS A 59 -9.07 13.11 3.79
C LYS A 59 -8.19 12.67 4.96
N THR A 60 -8.69 11.73 5.76
CA THR A 60 -8.02 11.21 6.96
C THR A 60 -8.28 9.72 7.10
N PHE A 61 -7.41 9.04 7.84
CA PHE A 61 -7.49 7.63 8.22
C PHE A 61 -8.20 7.38 9.55
N ASP A 62 -8.84 8.39 10.15
CA ASP A 62 -9.60 8.24 11.42
C ASP A 62 -11.05 7.80 11.20
N ARG A 63 -11.52 7.76 9.96
CA ARG A 63 -12.90 7.44 9.62
C ARG A 63 -12.95 6.33 8.61
N SER A 64 -13.90 5.42 8.79
CA SER A 64 -14.19 4.34 7.83
C SER A 64 -14.30 4.89 6.40
N ALA A 65 -13.61 4.25 5.46
CA ALA A 65 -13.68 4.63 4.05
C ALA A 65 -15.06 4.32 3.42
N GLY A 66 -15.89 3.46 4.04
CA GLY A 66 -17.24 3.14 3.61
C GLY A 66 -17.40 2.97 2.09
N VAL A 67 -18.13 3.90 1.46
CA VAL A 67 -18.38 3.92 0.01
C VAL A 67 -17.09 4.13 -0.80
N ALA A 68 -16.17 4.98 -0.34
CA ALA A 68 -14.88 5.20 -1.01
C ALA A 68 -14.00 3.94 -0.98
N GLY A 69 -14.05 3.19 0.12
CA GLY A 69 -13.39 1.89 0.26
C GLY A 69 -13.89 0.88 -0.76
N TYR A 70 -15.22 0.79 -0.93
CA TYR A 70 -15.83 -0.05 -1.96
C TYR A 70 -15.37 0.32 -3.38
N TYR A 71 -15.35 1.61 -3.74
CA TYR A 71 -14.92 2.01 -5.09
C TYR A 71 -13.44 1.78 -5.35
N ALA A 72 -12.58 1.94 -4.34
CA ALA A 72 -11.17 1.59 -4.43
C ALA A 72 -10.98 0.08 -4.66
N ALA A 73 -11.64 -0.77 -3.87
CA ALA A 73 -11.63 -2.21 -4.06
C ALA A 73 -12.18 -2.60 -5.45
N LYS A 74 -13.23 -1.93 -5.92
CA LYS A 74 -13.79 -2.16 -7.25
C LYS A 74 -12.79 -1.82 -8.35
N ARG A 75 -12.04 -0.72 -8.25
CA ARG A 75 -11.01 -0.39 -9.25
C ARG A 75 -9.91 -1.44 -9.32
N LEU A 76 -9.46 -1.95 -8.17
CA LEU A 76 -8.50 -3.05 -8.11
C LEU A 76 -9.08 -4.32 -8.77
N LYS A 77 -10.32 -4.69 -8.42
CA LYS A 77 -11.01 -5.79 -9.08
C LYS A 77 -11.10 -5.60 -10.59
N ASP A 78 -11.52 -4.42 -11.04
CA ASP A 78 -11.62 -4.11 -12.46
C ASP A 78 -10.24 -4.27 -13.14
N ALA A 79 -9.14 -3.85 -12.51
CA ALA A 79 -7.79 -4.02 -13.05
C ALA A 79 -7.36 -5.50 -13.13
N ILE A 80 -7.72 -6.31 -12.14
CA ILE A 80 -7.53 -7.76 -12.13
C ILE A 80 -8.33 -8.41 -13.28
N ASP A 81 -9.62 -8.09 -13.41
CA ASP A 81 -10.50 -8.63 -14.45
C ASP A 81 -9.96 -8.31 -15.86
N GLN A 82 -9.33 -7.15 -16.02
CA GLN A 82 -8.70 -6.72 -17.28
C GLN A 82 -7.27 -7.27 -17.47
N LYS A 83 -6.77 -8.11 -16.56
CA LYS A 83 -5.39 -8.66 -16.56
C LYS A 83 -4.31 -7.56 -16.59
N ALA A 84 -4.62 -6.38 -16.07
CA ALA A 84 -3.67 -5.29 -15.94
C ALA A 84 -2.74 -5.50 -14.72
N ILE A 85 -3.25 -6.17 -13.69
CA ILE A 85 -2.55 -6.61 -12.48
C ILE A 85 -2.97 -8.04 -12.13
N ASP A 86 -2.16 -8.74 -11.34
CA ASP A 86 -2.42 -10.11 -10.87
C ASP A 86 -2.93 -10.12 -9.42
N GLU A 87 -2.31 -9.31 -8.57
CA GLU A 87 -2.58 -9.17 -7.15
C GLU A 87 -2.80 -7.68 -6.82
N ALA A 88 -3.45 -7.41 -5.70
CA ALA A 88 -3.76 -6.05 -5.30
C ALA A 88 -3.55 -5.80 -3.82
N LEU A 89 -3.07 -4.61 -3.49
CA LEU A 89 -2.94 -4.09 -2.14
C LEU A 89 -3.92 -2.92 -1.98
N LEU A 90 -4.84 -3.05 -1.05
CA LEU A 90 -5.81 -2.01 -0.72
C LEU A 90 -5.52 -1.47 0.67
N ILE A 91 -5.10 -0.21 0.74
CA ILE A 91 -4.83 0.46 2.03
C ILE A 91 -6.07 1.27 2.43
N VAL A 92 -6.68 0.96 3.57
CA VAL A 92 -7.89 1.64 4.06
C VAL A 92 -7.74 2.09 5.52
N PRO A 93 -8.58 3.02 6.00
CA PRO A 93 -8.71 3.35 7.41
C PRO A 93 -9.07 2.15 8.26
N THR A 94 -8.52 2.08 9.46
CA THR A 94 -8.84 1.06 10.45
C THR A 94 -10.33 1.05 10.75
N GLY A 95 -10.94 -0.14 10.74
CA GLY A 95 -12.38 -0.28 10.95
C GLY A 95 -13.24 0.11 9.75
N SER A 96 -12.66 0.21 8.55
CA SER A 96 -13.42 0.37 7.32
C SER A 96 -14.33 -0.83 7.09
N LYS A 97 -15.64 -0.58 7.02
CA LYS A 97 -16.70 -1.60 6.95
C LYS A 97 -17.82 -1.19 6.01
N GLY A 98 -18.65 -2.15 5.64
CA GLY A 98 -19.89 -1.95 4.88
C GLY A 98 -20.18 -3.15 3.99
N ALA A 99 -21.45 -3.55 3.89
CA ALA A 99 -21.84 -4.80 3.24
C ALA A 99 -21.27 -4.99 1.82
N LYS A 100 -21.30 -3.94 0.99
CA LYS A 100 -20.71 -4.01 -0.37
C LYS A 100 -19.18 -4.08 -0.35
N PHE A 101 -18.54 -3.36 0.58
CA PHE A 101 -17.09 -3.35 0.73
C PHE A 101 -16.58 -4.71 1.23
N GLU A 102 -17.25 -5.29 2.22
CA GLU A 102 -16.92 -6.62 2.74
C GLU A 102 -17.17 -7.69 1.69
N SER A 103 -18.31 -7.63 1.00
CA SER A 103 -18.66 -8.59 -0.06
C SER A 103 -17.65 -8.57 -1.21
N ILE A 104 -17.16 -7.40 -1.65
CA ILE A 104 -16.15 -7.37 -2.71
C ILE A 104 -14.81 -7.96 -2.25
N LEU A 105 -14.40 -7.73 -1.00
CA LEU A 105 -13.17 -8.33 -0.48
C LEU A 105 -13.27 -9.85 -0.31
N GLN A 106 -14.40 -10.35 0.20
CA GLN A 106 -14.64 -11.78 0.37
C GLN A 106 -14.64 -12.54 -0.96
N ASN A 107 -15.12 -11.91 -2.03
CA ASN A 107 -15.20 -12.53 -3.35
C ASN A 107 -13.93 -12.36 -4.20
N ASN A 108 -12.91 -11.63 -3.71
CA ASN A 108 -11.68 -11.35 -4.45
C ASN A 108 -10.47 -11.52 -3.52
N ALA A 109 -10.07 -12.78 -3.31
CA ALA A 109 -9.00 -13.16 -2.37
C ALA A 109 -7.61 -12.61 -2.75
N ASN A 110 -7.43 -12.15 -3.99
CA ASN A 110 -6.21 -11.50 -4.47
C ASN A 110 -6.17 -9.99 -4.16
N ILE A 111 -7.17 -9.46 -3.46
CA ILE A 111 -7.16 -8.09 -2.91
C ILE A 111 -6.80 -8.16 -1.42
N HIS A 112 -5.55 -7.84 -1.12
CA HIS A 112 -4.99 -7.82 0.23
C HIS A 112 -5.31 -6.49 0.90
N LYS A 113 -6.20 -6.52 1.90
CA LYS A 113 -6.58 -5.34 2.69
C LYS A 113 -5.53 -5.06 3.77
N VAL A 114 -5.01 -3.84 3.80
CA VAL A 114 -4.19 -3.30 4.89
C VAL A 114 -4.92 -2.15 5.54
N GLU A 115 -4.98 -2.16 6.87
CA GLU A 115 -5.64 -1.13 7.66
C GLU A 115 -4.62 -0.22 8.33
N LEU A 116 -4.76 1.09 8.17
CA LEU A 116 -3.93 2.11 8.82
C LEU A 116 -4.81 3.10 9.59
N ASN A 117 -4.27 3.73 10.62
CA ASN A 117 -4.84 4.93 11.24
C ASN A 117 -4.00 6.17 10.85
N ASN A 118 -4.38 7.37 11.30
CA ASN A 118 -3.61 8.58 10.99
C ASN A 118 -2.17 8.49 11.49
N GLU A 119 -1.96 8.04 12.72
CA GLU A 119 -0.62 7.96 13.34
C GLU A 119 0.34 7.12 12.48
N ILE A 120 -0.09 5.94 12.07
CA ILE A 120 0.68 5.04 11.19
C ILE A 120 0.88 5.66 9.81
N GLY A 121 -0.16 6.30 9.26
CA GLY A 121 -0.06 6.98 7.96
C GLY A 121 0.96 8.12 7.97
N GLU A 122 0.97 8.93 9.03
CA GLU A 122 1.92 10.02 9.24
C GLU A 122 3.33 9.49 9.50
N GLU A 123 3.46 8.44 10.31
CA GLU A 123 4.73 7.78 10.58
C GLU A 123 5.36 7.24 9.29
N LEU A 124 4.57 6.55 8.45
CA LEU A 124 4.98 6.09 7.13
C LEU A 124 5.51 7.26 6.30
N ILE A 125 4.77 8.37 6.24
CA ILE A 125 5.17 9.54 5.45
C ILE A 125 6.47 10.16 5.98
N LYS A 126 6.59 10.33 7.30
CA LYS A 126 7.72 10.97 7.98
C LYS A 126 9.00 10.17 7.84
N ASN A 127 8.90 8.85 7.89
CA ASN A 127 10.07 7.95 7.92
C ASN A 127 10.39 7.30 6.56
N ALA A 128 9.54 7.46 5.53
CA ALA A 128 9.72 6.83 4.22
C ALA A 128 11.04 7.13 3.47
N LEU A 129 11.88 8.06 3.95
CA LEU A 129 13.20 8.33 3.39
C LEU A 129 14.36 7.97 4.35
N LYS A 130 14.07 7.53 5.57
CA LYS A 130 15.06 7.27 6.62
C LYS A 130 15.24 5.77 6.83
N TYR A 131 14.14 5.08 7.08
CA TYR A 131 14.11 3.64 7.34
C TYR A 131 12.71 3.10 7.03
N PRO A 132 12.59 1.82 6.65
CA PRO A 132 11.28 1.20 6.55
C PRO A 132 10.65 1.13 7.94
N THR A 133 9.46 1.68 8.13
CA THR A 133 8.71 1.48 9.38
C THR A 133 8.24 0.03 9.47
N LYS A 134 7.87 -0.42 10.68
CA LYS A 134 7.28 -1.76 10.87
C LYS A 134 6.11 -2.02 9.91
N TRP A 135 5.22 -1.05 9.75
CA TRP A 135 4.10 -1.16 8.82
C TRP A 135 4.52 -1.19 7.35
N GLY A 136 5.53 -0.40 6.97
CA GLY A 136 6.12 -0.47 5.64
C GLY A 136 6.71 -1.85 5.34
N PHE A 137 7.34 -2.47 6.34
CA PHE A 137 7.89 -3.82 6.25
C PHE A 137 6.79 -4.88 6.11
N GLU A 138 5.73 -4.82 6.92
CA GLU A 138 4.60 -5.76 6.79
C GLU A 138 3.91 -5.66 5.42
N ILE A 139 3.76 -4.44 4.89
CA ILE A 139 3.27 -4.24 3.52
C ILE A 139 4.21 -4.88 2.49
N ALA A 140 5.53 -4.66 2.61
CA ALA A 140 6.51 -5.26 1.72
C ALA A 140 6.51 -6.79 1.81
N LYS A 141 6.25 -7.36 2.99
CA LYS A 141 6.16 -8.80 3.24
C LYS A 141 4.99 -9.45 2.50
N ILE A 142 3.87 -8.74 2.36
CA ILE A 142 2.73 -9.20 1.53
C ILE A 142 3.17 -9.35 0.07
N ILE A 143 3.98 -8.41 -0.44
CA ILE A 143 4.38 -8.34 -1.86
C ILE A 143 5.53 -9.30 -2.17
N PHE A 144 6.57 -9.32 -1.33
CA PHE A 144 7.82 -10.06 -1.56
C PHE A 144 7.85 -11.44 -0.88
N GLY A 145 6.82 -11.77 -0.10
CA GLY A 145 6.73 -13.02 0.65
C GLY A 145 7.74 -13.10 1.79
N ALA A 146 8.48 -14.20 1.86
CA ALA A 146 9.41 -14.50 2.95
C ALA A 146 10.66 -13.59 2.89
N ILE A 147 10.56 -12.39 3.45
CA ILE A 147 11.64 -11.40 3.58
C ILE A 147 12.23 -11.31 4.99
N GLY A 148 11.89 -12.28 5.87
CA GLY A 148 12.35 -12.34 7.25
C GLY A 148 11.48 -11.54 8.23
N GLU A 149 12.10 -11.13 9.34
CA GLU A 149 11.47 -10.33 10.38
C GLU A 149 11.90 -8.87 10.31
N TYR A 150 11.02 -7.99 10.79
CA TYR A 150 11.32 -6.57 10.91
C TYR A 150 12.40 -6.35 11.97
N VAL A 151 13.47 -5.67 11.59
CA VAL A 151 14.51 -5.20 12.51
C VAL A 151 14.32 -3.70 12.71
N PRO A 152 14.03 -3.22 13.93
CA PRO A 152 13.93 -1.79 14.21
C PRO A 152 15.24 -1.08 13.85
N PRO A 153 15.19 0.16 13.32
CA PRO A 153 16.40 0.93 13.11
C PRO A 153 17.11 1.15 14.45
N ALA A 154 18.44 1.11 14.44
CA ALA A 154 19.22 1.60 15.57
C ALA A 154 18.89 3.09 15.73
N ILE A 155 18.13 3.44 16.77
CA ILE A 155 17.82 4.82 17.08
C ILE A 155 19.15 5.41 17.56
N GLU A 156 19.81 6.23 16.74
CA GLU A 156 20.81 7.15 17.28
C GLU A 156 20.05 8.07 18.24
N GLU A 157 20.23 7.85 19.54
CA GLU A 157 19.82 8.81 20.55
C GLU A 157 20.54 10.12 20.18
N THR A 158 19.81 11.07 19.58
CA THR A 158 20.25 12.46 19.60
C THR A 158 20.49 12.79 21.07
N PRO A 159 21.73 13.15 21.47
CA PRO A 159 21.96 13.63 22.82
C PRO A 159 20.96 14.76 23.07
N LEU A 160 20.27 14.69 24.19
CA LEU A 160 19.57 15.86 24.71
C LEU A 160 20.64 16.94 24.86
N ASP A 161 20.58 17.96 24.00
CA ASP A 161 21.31 19.20 24.21
C ASP A 161 20.86 19.76 25.56
N GLU A 162 21.65 19.48 26.60
CA GLU A 162 21.64 20.25 27.83
C GLU A 162 22.38 21.56 27.54
N ASP A 163 21.63 22.63 27.29
CA ASP A 163 22.07 24.02 27.44
C ASP A 163 21.07 24.79 28.34
#